data_AF-A0AAD6XED8-F1
#
_entry.id   AF-A0AAD6XED8-F1
#
_cell.length_a   1.000
_cell.length_b   1.000
_cell.length_c   1.000
_cell.angle_alpha   90.00
_cell.angle_beta   90.00
_cell.angle_gamma   90.00
#
_symmetry.space_group_name_H-M   'P 1'
#
loop_
_entity.id
_entity.type
_entity.pdbx_description
1 polymer ?
#
loop_
_entity_poly.entity_id
_entity_poly.type
_entity_poly.pdbx_seq_one_letter_code
_entity_poly.pdbx_strand_id
1 'polypeptide(L)'
;MHPFIGVAVIAFKAVVSLELKRRDNDDSVLTLLVKMEDMMGELLLLKIIEPDALRGGKTVAATLSGVCTLIAEDIKNCGNLCDKYSKTSFCGKLLKSPLYNERFSKFIQLFETWMRELDRKLGLFTAITVHSLSVSMDQVYTTLQSNNEHMKTLILLQRLQSPLEQKILKAIKRHGGSEACMADDKIIEELIAMTPQYVLSFPSSRING
;
A
#
# COMPACT_ATOMS: atom_id res chain seq x y z
N MET A 1 2.14 -16.86 -8.68
CA MET A 1 3.46 -16.21 -8.91
C MET A 1 3.22 -15.14 -9.96
N HIS A 2 3.64 -13.89 -9.71
CA HIS A 2 3.31 -12.81 -10.64
C HIS A 2 3.93 -13.05 -12.03
N PRO A 3 3.17 -12.89 -13.13
CA PRO A 3 3.65 -13.22 -14.48
C PRO A 3 4.99 -12.58 -14.85
N PHE A 4 5.21 -11.32 -14.42
CA PHE A 4 6.44 -10.58 -14.71
C PHE A 4 7.68 -11.16 -14.02
N ILE A 5 7.53 -11.79 -12.85
CA ILE A 5 8.62 -12.50 -12.16
C ILE A 5 8.89 -13.85 -12.82
N GLY A 6 7.84 -14.45 -13.39
CA GLY A 6 7.89 -15.78 -14.02
C GLY A 6 8.94 -15.87 -15.11
N VAL A 7 9.19 -14.80 -15.88
CA VAL A 7 10.18 -14.77 -16.97
C VAL A 7 11.59 -15.06 -16.44
N ALA A 8 12.01 -14.37 -15.38
CA ALA A 8 13.33 -14.58 -14.76
C ALA A 8 13.44 -15.97 -14.11
N VAL A 9 12.39 -16.42 -13.42
CA VAL A 9 12.35 -17.73 -12.76
C VAL A 9 12.43 -18.88 -13.77
N ILE A 10 11.76 -18.76 -14.92
CA ILE A 10 11.83 -19.76 -15.99
C ILE A 10 13.25 -19.85 -16.54
N ALA A 11 13.90 -18.70 -16.82
CA ALA A 11 15.28 -18.67 -17.27
C ALA A 11 16.23 -19.33 -16.26
N PHE A 12 16.10 -18.98 -14.97
CA PHE A 12 16.88 -19.58 -13.89
C PHE A 12 16.71 -21.11 -13.81
N LYS A 13 15.46 -21.57 -13.77
CA LYS A 13 15.14 -23.00 -13.72
C LYS A 13 15.72 -23.75 -14.91
N ALA A 14 15.69 -23.16 -16.11
CA ALA A 14 16.28 -23.77 -17.30
C ALA A 14 17.79 -23.95 -17.15
N VAL A 15 18.51 -22.93 -16.67
CA VAL A 15 19.96 -23.00 -16.46
C VAL A 15 20.33 -24.00 -15.37
N VAL A 16 19.64 -23.98 -14.21
CA VAL A 16 19.87 -24.95 -13.13
C VAL A 16 19.59 -26.37 -13.60
N SER A 17 18.49 -26.59 -14.32
CA SER A 17 18.13 -27.92 -14.84
C SER A 17 19.14 -28.43 -15.87
N LEU A 18 19.78 -27.53 -16.62
CA LEU A 18 20.85 -27.89 -17.54
C LEU A 18 22.09 -28.32 -16.76
N GLU A 19 22.48 -27.58 -15.72
CA GLU A 19 23.66 -27.89 -14.91
C GLU A 19 23.49 -29.19 -14.12
N LEU A 20 22.33 -29.43 -13.52
CA LEU A 20 22.04 -30.67 -12.78
C LEU A 20 22.16 -31.94 -13.64
N LYS A 21 22.08 -31.81 -14.98
CA LYS A 21 22.27 -32.92 -15.92
C LYS A 21 23.74 -33.12 -16.33
N ARG A 22 24.65 -32.22 -15.94
CA ARG A 22 26.09 -32.35 -16.24
C ARG A 22 26.73 -33.33 -15.26
N ARG A 23 27.64 -34.14 -15.80
CA ARG A 23 28.36 -35.18 -15.04
C ARG A 23 29.61 -34.64 -14.36
N ASP A 24 30.21 -33.60 -14.95
CA ASP A 24 31.35 -32.85 -14.43
C ASP A 24 30.85 -31.45 -14.02
N ASN A 25 30.46 -31.31 -12.76
CA ASN A 25 30.10 -30.01 -12.20
C ASN A 25 31.39 -29.25 -11.89
N ASP A 26 31.49 -28.02 -12.40
CA ASP A 26 32.63 -27.15 -12.19
C ASP A 26 32.34 -26.15 -11.07
N ASP A 27 33.24 -26.02 -10.09
CA ASP A 27 33.07 -25.16 -8.92
C ASP A 27 32.79 -23.69 -9.30
N SER A 28 33.36 -23.22 -10.42
CA SER A 28 33.15 -21.84 -10.90
C SER A 28 31.73 -21.65 -11.43
N VAL A 29 31.19 -22.67 -12.09
CA VAL A 29 29.81 -22.68 -12.59
C VAL A 29 28.82 -22.84 -11.42
N LEU A 30 29.13 -23.69 -10.45
CA LEU A 30 28.32 -23.83 -9.25
C LEU A 30 28.24 -22.52 -8.46
N THR A 31 29.36 -21.81 -8.33
CA THR A 31 29.41 -20.48 -7.71
C THR A 31 28.49 -19.47 -8.41
N LEU A 32 28.43 -19.49 -9.75
CA LEU A 32 27.50 -18.66 -10.50
C LEU A 32 26.04 -19.00 -10.20
N LEU A 33 25.71 -20.29 -10.10
CA LEU A 33 24.35 -20.72 -9.78
C LEU A 33 23.93 -20.29 -8.38
N VAL A 34 24.82 -20.37 -7.39
CA VAL A 34 24.57 -19.86 -6.03
C VAL A 34 24.28 -18.36 -6.08
N LYS A 35 25.05 -17.58 -6.84
CA LYS A 35 24.80 -16.13 -6.99
C LYS A 35 23.48 -15.82 -7.71
N MET A 36 23.09 -16.64 -8.68
CA MET A 36 21.75 -16.52 -9.27
C MET A 36 20.66 -16.88 -8.27
N GLU A 37 20.87 -17.91 -7.44
CA GLU A 37 19.92 -18.33 -6.39
C GLU A 37 19.72 -17.23 -5.35
N ASP A 38 20.79 -16.63 -4.83
CA ASP A 38 20.74 -15.51 -3.89
C ASP A 38 19.85 -14.38 -4.44
N MET A 39 20.08 -13.99 -5.70
CA MET A 39 19.26 -12.99 -6.40
C MET A 39 17.81 -13.43 -6.58
N MET A 40 17.54 -14.72 -6.85
CA MET A 40 16.17 -15.23 -6.95
C MET A 40 15.43 -15.16 -5.61
N GLY A 41 16.14 -15.24 -4.48
CA GLY A 41 15.59 -15.03 -3.15
C GLY A 41 14.87 -13.70 -3.01
N GLU A 42 15.47 -12.62 -3.51
CA GLU A 42 14.85 -11.28 -3.52
C GLU A 42 13.55 -11.24 -4.32
N LEU A 43 13.49 -11.95 -5.45
CA LEU A 43 12.28 -12.04 -6.27
C LEU A 43 11.15 -12.82 -5.58
N LEU A 44 11.45 -13.67 -4.58
CA LEU A 44 10.42 -14.38 -3.82
C LEU A 44 9.68 -13.46 -2.85
N LEU A 45 10.34 -12.42 -2.32
CA LEU A 45 9.70 -11.42 -1.46
C LEU A 45 8.56 -10.69 -2.19
N LEU A 46 8.68 -10.55 -3.51
CA LEU A 46 7.63 -9.97 -4.36
C LEU A 46 6.33 -10.78 -4.41
N LYS A 47 6.34 -12.06 -4.02
CA LYS A 47 5.08 -12.85 -3.94
C LYS A 47 4.10 -12.27 -2.93
N ILE A 48 4.59 -11.54 -1.93
CA ILE A 48 3.80 -10.97 -0.84
C ILE A 48 3.22 -9.60 -1.25
N ILE A 49 3.78 -8.96 -2.27
CA ILE A 49 3.41 -7.61 -2.69
C ILE A 49 2.33 -7.67 -3.77
N GLU A 50 1.29 -6.85 -3.62
CA GLU A 50 0.23 -6.70 -4.61
C GLU A 50 0.77 -6.00 -5.88
N PRO A 51 0.64 -6.61 -7.06
CA PRO A 51 1.37 -6.19 -8.26
C PRO A 51 0.81 -4.89 -8.87
N ASP A 52 -0.49 -4.68 -8.71
CA ASP A 52 -1.23 -3.53 -9.25
C ASP A 52 -1.33 -2.36 -8.27
N ALA A 53 -0.75 -2.50 -7.07
CA ALA A 53 -0.70 -1.42 -6.11
C ALA A 53 0.03 -0.21 -6.70
N LEU A 54 -0.71 0.88 -6.89
CA LEU A 54 -0.15 2.15 -7.35
C LEU A 54 0.66 2.77 -6.21
N ARG A 55 1.96 2.99 -6.46
CA ARG A 55 2.89 3.54 -5.48
C ARG A 55 3.78 4.57 -6.20
N GLY A 56 3.68 5.84 -5.81
CA GLY A 56 4.46 6.91 -6.45
C GLY A 56 4.16 7.09 -7.95
N GLY A 57 2.93 6.82 -8.39
CA GLY A 57 2.49 7.02 -9.78
C GLY A 57 2.82 5.88 -10.76
N LYS A 58 3.47 4.80 -10.30
CA LYS A 58 3.68 3.56 -11.08
C LYS A 58 3.27 2.34 -10.27
N THR A 59 2.87 1.27 -10.93
CA THR A 59 2.61 -0.01 -10.27
C THR A 59 3.92 -0.74 -9.99
N VAL A 60 3.90 -1.62 -8.99
CA VAL A 60 5.03 -2.52 -8.67
C VAL A 60 5.37 -3.36 -9.91
N ALA A 61 4.36 -3.90 -10.58
CA ALA A 61 4.53 -4.67 -11.80
C ALA A 61 5.20 -3.87 -12.93
N ALA A 62 4.76 -2.64 -13.18
CA ALA A 62 5.34 -1.80 -14.24
C ALA A 62 6.82 -1.48 -13.98
N THR A 63 7.20 -1.22 -12.74
CA THR A 63 8.59 -0.93 -12.36
C THR A 63 9.49 -2.17 -12.43
N LEU A 64 8.98 -3.34 -12.07
CA LEU A 64 9.79 -4.56 -11.94
C LEU A 64 9.78 -5.45 -13.17
N SER A 65 8.78 -5.35 -14.05
CA SER A 65 8.71 -6.16 -15.27
C SER A 65 9.91 -5.96 -16.19
N GLY A 66 10.33 -4.70 -16.38
CA GLY A 66 11.53 -4.39 -17.17
C GLY A 66 12.80 -4.98 -16.56
N VAL A 67 12.95 -4.88 -15.23
CA VAL A 67 14.09 -5.46 -14.51
C VAL A 67 14.10 -6.99 -14.60
N CYS A 68 12.96 -7.65 -14.39
CA CYS A 68 12.87 -9.10 -14.49
C CYS A 68 13.17 -9.61 -15.89
N THR A 69 12.84 -8.83 -16.93
CA THR A 69 13.16 -9.15 -18.32
C THR A 69 14.68 -9.09 -18.58
N LEU A 70 15.34 -8.03 -18.11
CA LEU A 70 16.79 -7.89 -18.23
C LEU A 70 17.53 -8.99 -17.45
N ILE A 71 17.09 -9.29 -16.23
CA ILE A 71 17.62 -10.40 -15.43
C ILE A 71 17.50 -11.72 -16.18
N ALA A 72 16.35 -11.99 -16.81
CA ALA A 72 16.15 -13.23 -17.58
C ALA A 72 17.13 -13.34 -18.77
N GLU A 73 17.38 -12.22 -19.45
CA GLU A 73 18.36 -12.15 -20.54
C GLU A 73 19.79 -12.43 -20.04
N ASP A 74 20.18 -11.82 -18.92
CA ASP A 74 21.50 -12.00 -18.32
C ASP A 74 21.70 -13.44 -17.82
N ILE A 75 20.68 -14.06 -17.22
CA ILE A 75 20.70 -15.48 -16.85
C ILE A 75 20.92 -16.36 -18.08
N LYS A 76 20.19 -16.08 -19.18
CA LYS A 76 20.34 -16.84 -20.42
C LYS A 76 21.74 -16.69 -21.00
N ASN A 77 22.29 -15.47 -21.00
CA ASN A 77 23.65 -15.19 -21.46
C ASN A 77 24.70 -15.91 -20.60
N CYS A 78 24.52 -15.92 -19.28
CA CYS A 78 25.37 -16.67 -18.37
C CYS A 78 25.28 -18.19 -18.62
N GLY A 79 24.06 -18.72 -18.78
CA GLY A 79 23.82 -20.13 -19.11
C GLY A 79 24.50 -20.56 -20.42
N ASN A 80 24.43 -19.71 -21.44
CA ASN A 80 25.13 -19.95 -22.72
C ASN A 80 26.66 -19.96 -22.54
N LEU A 81 27.22 -19.08 -21.70
CA LEU A 81 28.64 -19.08 -21.38
C LEU A 81 29.04 -20.36 -20.63
N CYS A 82 28.24 -20.78 -19.64
CA CYS A 82 28.44 -22.03 -18.90
C CYS A 82 28.38 -23.24 -19.83
N ASP A 83 27.44 -23.26 -20.77
CA ASP A 83 27.35 -24.32 -21.80
C ASP A 83 28.56 -24.39 -22.71
N LYS A 84 29.03 -23.25 -23.21
CA LYS A 84 30.26 -23.19 -24.00
C LYS A 84 31.48 -23.65 -23.21
N TYR A 85 31.58 -23.28 -21.93
CA TYR A 85 32.66 -23.70 -21.05
C TYR A 85 32.62 -25.21 -20.78
N SER A 86 31.45 -25.76 -20.46
CA SER A 86 31.27 -27.19 -20.15
C SER A 86 31.68 -28.11 -21.30
N LYS A 87 31.44 -27.68 -22.55
CA LYS A 87 31.79 -28.41 -23.78
C LYS A 87 33.27 -28.29 -24.18
N THR A 88 34.04 -27.45 -23.49
CA THR A 88 35.48 -27.28 -23.77
C THR A 88 36.26 -28.45 -23.17
N SER A 89 37.20 -29.03 -23.92
CA SER A 89 38.08 -30.12 -23.42
C SER A 89 38.93 -29.68 -22.22
N PHE A 90 39.40 -30.62 -21.40
CA PHE A 90 40.18 -30.32 -20.19
C PHE A 90 41.40 -29.40 -20.45
N CYS A 91 42.23 -29.73 -21.45
CA CYS A 91 43.36 -28.87 -21.83
C CYS A 91 42.90 -27.48 -22.33
N GLY A 92 41.76 -27.43 -23.03
CA GLY A 92 41.15 -26.18 -23.47
C GLY A 92 40.63 -25.33 -22.29
N LYS A 93 40.08 -25.96 -21.25
CA LYS A 93 39.67 -25.30 -20.01
C LYS A 93 40.89 -24.76 -19.27
N LEU A 94 41.97 -25.54 -19.14
CA LEU A 94 43.19 -25.10 -18.45
C LEU A 94 43.82 -23.87 -19.12
N LEU A 95 43.95 -23.90 -20.46
CA LEU A 95 44.53 -22.79 -21.22
C LEU A 95 43.64 -21.53 -21.24
N LYS A 96 42.32 -21.71 -21.28
CA LYS A 96 41.35 -20.59 -21.34
C LYS A 96 40.79 -20.20 -19.97
N SER A 97 41.21 -20.86 -18.90
CA SER A 97 40.71 -20.66 -17.53
C SER A 97 40.75 -19.19 -17.13
N PRO A 98 41.85 -18.42 -17.35
CA PRO A 98 41.88 -17.01 -17.00
C PRO A 98 40.79 -16.18 -17.71
N LEU A 99 40.55 -16.44 -19.00
CA LEU A 99 39.54 -15.74 -19.79
C LEU A 99 38.11 -16.06 -19.34
N TYR A 100 37.85 -17.32 -18.96
CA TYR A 100 36.54 -17.71 -18.45
C TYR A 100 36.32 -17.20 -17.02
N ASN A 101 37.34 -17.25 -16.16
CA ASN A 101 37.27 -16.73 -14.80
C ASN A 101 36.95 -15.23 -14.78
N GLU A 102 37.55 -14.45 -15.69
CA GLU A 102 37.21 -13.03 -15.85
C GLU A 102 35.72 -12.84 -16.23
N ARG A 103 35.22 -13.64 -17.18
CA ARG A 103 33.82 -13.58 -17.61
C ARG A 103 32.84 -14.04 -16.53
N PHE A 104 33.18 -15.09 -15.79
CA PHE A 104 32.40 -15.56 -14.66
C PHE A 104 32.36 -14.51 -13.55
N SER A 105 33.49 -13.89 -13.23
CA SER A 105 33.56 -12.78 -12.26
C SER A 105 32.64 -11.61 -12.67
N LYS A 106 32.58 -11.27 -13.97
CA LYS A 106 31.64 -10.26 -14.47
C LYS A 106 30.18 -10.65 -14.24
N PHE A 107 29.81 -11.91 -14.46
CA PHE A 107 28.46 -12.38 -14.17
C PHE A 107 28.14 -12.44 -12.66
N ILE A 108 29.10 -12.81 -11.82
CA ILE A 108 28.94 -12.76 -10.35
C ILE A 108 28.61 -11.32 -9.92
N GLN A 109 29.42 -10.35 -10.35
CA GLN A 109 29.21 -8.93 -10.04
C GLN A 109 27.89 -8.40 -10.60
N LEU A 110 27.48 -8.89 -11.77
CA LEU A 110 26.20 -8.54 -12.39
C LEU A 110 25.02 -9.02 -11.54
N PHE A 111 25.02 -10.27 -11.08
CA PHE A 111 23.94 -10.80 -10.23
C PHE A 111 23.91 -10.15 -8.85
N GLU A 112 25.07 -9.82 -8.26
CA GLU A 112 25.12 -9.03 -7.02
C GLU A 112 24.57 -7.61 -7.22
N THR A 113 24.76 -7.03 -8.40
CA THR A 113 24.18 -5.73 -8.76
C THR A 113 22.67 -5.82 -8.93
N TRP A 114 22.17 -6.87 -9.59
CA TRP A 114 20.74 -7.10 -9.71
C TRP A 114 20.07 -7.36 -8.36
N MET A 115 20.68 -8.17 -7.49
CA MET A 115 20.20 -8.42 -6.13
C MET A 115 20.05 -7.11 -5.35
N ARG A 116 21.08 -6.25 -5.34
CA ARG A 116 21.01 -4.93 -4.70
C ARG A 116 19.96 -4.01 -5.30
N GLU A 117 19.80 -4.01 -6.62
CA GLU A 117 18.79 -3.18 -7.28
C GLU A 117 17.36 -3.65 -6.96
N LEU A 118 17.14 -4.97 -6.86
CA LEU A 118 15.87 -5.54 -6.43
C LEU A 118 15.55 -5.15 -4.99
N ASP A 119 16.49 -5.37 -4.06
CA ASP A 119 16.35 -4.98 -2.65
C ASP A 119 16.04 -3.49 -2.51
N ARG A 120 16.78 -2.63 -3.21
CA ARG A 120 16.56 -1.18 -3.20
C ARG A 120 15.16 -0.80 -3.72
N LYS A 121 14.70 -1.40 -4.81
CA LYS A 121 13.35 -1.13 -5.36
C LYS A 121 12.27 -1.60 -4.40
N LEU A 122 12.44 -2.78 -3.81
CA LEU A 122 11.54 -3.33 -2.79
C LEU A 122 11.47 -2.45 -1.54
N GLY A 123 12.62 -2.01 -1.04
CA GLY A 123 12.74 -1.07 0.07
C GLY A 123 12.02 0.24 -0.21
N LEU A 124 12.17 0.81 -1.41
CA LEU A 124 11.46 2.02 -1.82
C LEU A 124 9.94 1.82 -1.82
N PHE A 125 9.44 0.72 -2.39
CA PHE A 125 8.00 0.42 -2.39
C PHE A 125 7.44 0.26 -0.97
N THR A 126 8.20 -0.39 -0.08
CA THR A 126 7.84 -0.56 1.32
C THR A 126 7.81 0.80 2.04
N ALA A 127 8.85 1.62 1.86
CA ALA A 127 8.92 2.95 2.45
C ALA A 127 7.76 3.87 1.99
N ILE A 128 7.43 3.88 0.69
CA ILE A 128 6.29 4.63 0.17
C ILE A 128 4.98 4.13 0.80
N THR A 129 4.82 2.82 0.92
CA THR A 129 3.62 2.22 1.52
C THR A 129 3.48 2.63 2.99
N VAL A 130 4.54 2.50 3.78
CA VAL A 130 4.56 2.91 5.19
C VAL A 130 4.28 4.41 5.34
N HIS A 131 4.88 5.25 4.50
CA HIS A 131 4.64 6.68 4.53
C HIS A 131 3.17 7.02 4.23
N SER A 132 2.57 6.40 3.20
CA SER A 132 1.15 6.61 2.89
C SER A 132 0.22 6.17 4.02
N LEU A 133 0.54 5.06 4.69
CA LEU A 133 -0.22 4.57 5.84
C LEU A 133 -0.13 5.53 7.02
N SER A 134 1.06 6.08 7.30
CA SER A 134 1.25 7.08 8.34
C SER A 134 0.39 8.32 8.09
N VAL A 135 0.41 8.85 6.86
CA VAL A 135 -0.39 10.04 6.49
C VAL A 135 -1.89 9.76 6.64
N SER A 136 -2.38 8.61 6.17
CA SER A 136 -3.78 8.24 6.34
C SER A 136 -4.17 8.06 7.80
N MET A 137 -3.28 7.51 8.64
CA MET A 137 -3.52 7.35 10.07
C MET A 137 -3.58 8.70 10.79
N ASP A 138 -2.69 9.65 10.44
CA ASP A 138 -2.72 11.02 10.97
C ASP A 138 -4.02 11.74 10.60
N GLN A 139 -4.52 11.53 9.37
CA GLN A 139 -5.81 12.06 8.93
C GLN A 139 -6.97 11.48 9.76
N VAL A 140 -7.01 10.15 9.94
CA VAL A 140 -8.02 9.49 10.79
C VAL A 140 -7.98 10.03 12.22
N TYR A 141 -6.78 10.16 12.80
CA TYR A 141 -6.60 10.70 14.14
C TYR A 141 -7.14 12.13 14.26
N THR A 142 -6.82 12.98 13.28
CA THR A 142 -7.29 14.38 13.21
C THR A 142 -8.81 14.45 13.09
N THR A 143 -9.42 13.60 12.25
CA THR A 143 -10.88 13.51 12.12
C THR A 143 -11.54 13.05 13.41
N LEU A 144 -10.98 12.06 14.10
CA LEU A 144 -11.49 11.59 15.39
C LEU A 144 -11.44 12.69 16.46
N GLN A 145 -10.34 13.46 16.52
CA GLN A 145 -10.23 14.59 17.42
C GLN A 145 -11.29 15.66 17.13
N SER A 146 -11.44 16.06 15.86
CA SER A 146 -12.45 17.04 15.43
C SER A 146 -13.87 16.59 15.80
N ASN A 147 -14.21 15.33 15.52
CA ASN A 147 -15.50 14.75 15.89
C ASN A 147 -15.72 14.75 17.41
N ASN A 148 -14.69 14.48 18.20
CA ASN A 148 -14.77 14.53 19.65
C ASN A 148 -15.05 15.96 20.16
N GLU A 149 -14.39 16.97 19.61
CA GLU A 149 -14.64 18.38 19.97
C GLU A 149 -16.03 18.84 19.54
N HIS A 150 -16.52 18.41 18.37
CA HIS A 150 -17.89 18.65 17.93
C HIS A 150 -18.89 18.00 18.90
N MET A 151 -18.66 16.75 19.33
CA MET A 151 -19.51 16.08 20.31
C MET A 151 -19.54 16.82 21.65
N LYS A 152 -18.38 17.25 22.18
CA LYS A 152 -18.33 18.07 23.41
C LYS A 152 -19.15 19.35 23.26
N THR A 153 -19.02 20.01 22.12
CA THR A 153 -19.77 21.25 21.81
C THR A 153 -21.28 20.99 21.78
N LEU A 154 -21.72 19.90 21.13
CA LEU A 154 -23.13 19.50 21.12
C LEU A 154 -23.67 19.20 22.53
N ILE A 155 -22.88 18.54 23.38
CA ILE A 155 -23.24 18.26 24.77
C ILE A 155 -23.36 19.57 25.57
N LEU A 156 -22.44 20.53 25.36
CA LEU A 156 -22.52 21.86 26.00
C LEU A 156 -23.76 22.63 25.54
N LEU A 157 -24.05 22.64 24.25
CA LEU A 157 -25.27 23.29 23.72
C LEU A 157 -26.53 22.68 24.31
N GLN A 158 -26.62 21.36 24.46
CA GLN A 158 -27.74 20.71 25.15
C GLN A 158 -27.88 21.13 26.62
N ARG A 159 -26.76 21.40 27.31
CA ARG A 159 -26.76 21.87 28.70
C ARG A 159 -27.11 23.35 28.85
N LEU A 160 -26.79 24.17 27.84
CA LEU A 160 -27.11 25.60 27.81
C LEU A 160 -28.58 25.89 27.44
N GLN A 161 -29.30 24.89 26.92
CA GLN A 161 -30.74 25.00 26.68
C GLN A 161 -31.51 25.30 27.96
N SER A 162 -32.48 26.20 27.88
CA SER A 162 -33.30 26.55 29.03
C SER A 162 -34.12 25.33 29.51
N PRO A 163 -34.49 25.24 30.80
CA PRO A 163 -35.33 24.15 31.31
C PRO A 163 -36.66 23.98 30.56
N LEU A 164 -37.17 25.07 29.98
CA LEU A 164 -38.35 25.09 29.14
C LEU A 164 -38.09 24.45 27.77
N GLU A 165 -37.03 24.87 27.07
CA GLU A 165 -36.64 24.30 25.78
C GLU A 165 -36.39 22.80 25.86
N GLN A 166 -35.76 22.33 26.94
CA GLN A 166 -35.55 20.90 27.17
C GLN A 166 -36.86 20.13 27.34
N LYS A 167 -37.88 20.71 27.98
CA LYS A 167 -39.20 20.08 28.14
C LYS A 167 -39.92 19.98 26.80
N ILE A 168 -39.92 21.06 26.02
CA ILE A 168 -40.54 21.12 24.69
C ILE A 168 -39.88 20.11 23.74
N LEU A 169 -38.55 20.04 23.71
CA LEU A 169 -37.82 19.08 22.87
C LEU A 169 -38.09 17.62 23.27
N LYS A 170 -38.27 17.33 24.57
CA LYS A 170 -38.67 15.99 25.04
C LYS A 170 -40.10 15.65 24.61
N ALA A 171 -41.02 16.60 24.64
CA ALA A 171 -42.38 16.42 24.14
C ALA A 171 -42.38 16.13 22.63
N ILE A 172 -41.69 16.95 21.83
CA ILE A 172 -41.54 16.73 20.38
C ILE A 172 -41.00 15.33 20.07
N LYS A 173 -39.98 14.85 20.80
CA LYS A 173 -39.46 13.49 20.62
C LYS A 173 -40.47 12.40 20.98
N ARG A 174 -41.29 12.58 22.03
CA ARG A 174 -42.33 11.60 22.42
C ARG A 174 -43.43 11.48 21.37
N HIS A 175 -43.71 12.55 20.63
CA HIS A 175 -44.70 12.58 19.56
C HIS A 175 -44.14 12.11 18.19
N GLY A 176 -42.93 11.54 18.15
CA GLY A 176 -42.36 10.98 16.91
C GLY A 176 -41.50 11.95 16.11
N GLY A 177 -41.19 13.14 16.64
CA GLY A 177 -40.34 14.14 16.00
C GLY A 177 -41.13 15.30 15.38
N SER A 178 -40.40 16.26 14.81
CA SER A 178 -40.97 17.53 14.33
C SER A 178 -42.02 17.33 13.23
N GLU A 179 -41.77 16.43 12.28
CA GLU A 179 -42.71 16.18 11.17
C GLU A 179 -44.04 15.63 11.66
N ALA A 180 -44.02 14.72 12.64
CA ALA A 180 -45.23 14.17 13.24
C ALA A 180 -46.00 15.21 14.07
N CYS A 181 -45.28 16.10 14.77
CA CYS A 181 -45.91 17.21 15.49
C CYS A 181 -46.56 18.21 14.52
N MET A 182 -45.93 18.50 13.38
CA MET A 182 -46.47 19.46 12.40
C MET A 182 -47.67 18.92 11.61
N ALA A 183 -47.87 17.60 11.60
CA ALA A 183 -48.98 16.94 10.93
C ALA A 183 -50.25 16.82 11.81
N ASP A 184 -50.16 17.17 13.10
CA ASP A 184 -51.27 17.10 14.05
C ASP A 184 -51.36 18.40 14.87
N ASP A 185 -52.30 19.26 14.49
CA ASP A 185 -52.52 20.57 15.11
C ASP A 185 -52.74 20.49 16.62
N LYS A 186 -53.26 19.36 17.14
CA LYS A 186 -53.45 19.17 18.59
C LYS A 186 -52.13 19.06 19.34
N ILE A 187 -51.13 18.43 18.72
CA ILE A 187 -49.78 18.30 19.28
C ILE A 187 -49.11 19.68 19.29
N ILE A 188 -49.35 20.50 18.25
CA ILE A 188 -48.86 21.88 18.18
C ILE A 188 -49.48 22.73 19.30
N GLU A 189 -50.79 22.66 19.51
CA GLU A 189 -51.48 23.39 20.59
C GLU A 189 -50.93 23.00 21.98
N GLU A 190 -50.65 21.72 22.22
CA GLU A 190 -50.04 21.24 23.46
C GLU A 190 -48.63 21.81 23.66
N LEU A 191 -47.81 21.88 22.60
CA LEU A 191 -46.47 22.46 22.66
C LEU A 191 -46.50 23.99 22.88
N ILE A 192 -47.46 24.69 22.29
CA ILE A 192 -47.67 26.13 22.50
C ILE A 192 -48.08 26.40 23.96
N ALA A 193 -48.95 25.58 24.54
CA ALA A 193 -49.36 25.71 25.93
C ALA A 193 -48.21 25.52 26.93
N MET A 194 -47.15 24.78 26.55
CA MET A 194 -45.94 24.64 27.37
C MET A 194 -45.06 25.90 27.34
N THR A 195 -45.16 26.75 26.33
CA THR A 195 -44.41 28.01 26.25
C THR A 195 -45.08 29.12 27.09
N PRO A 196 -44.33 29.90 27.88
CA PRO A 196 -44.87 31.09 28.52
C PRO A 196 -45.37 32.04 27.44
N GLN A 197 -46.61 32.50 27.56
CA GLN A 197 -47.14 33.58 26.73
C GLN A 197 -46.32 34.84 27.07
N TYR A 198 -45.33 35.15 26.23
CA TYR A 198 -44.66 36.44 26.31
C TYR A 198 -45.67 37.50 25.86
N VAL A 199 -46.38 38.08 26.82
CA VAL A 199 -47.19 39.28 26.57
C VAL A 199 -46.21 40.39 26.24
N LEU A 200 -46.02 40.68 24.96
CA LEU A 200 -45.39 41.92 24.52
C LEU A 200 -46.33 43.07 24.89
N SER A 201 -46.22 43.56 26.12
CA SER A 201 -46.82 44.83 26.52
C SER A 201 -46.05 45.96 25.85
N PHE A 202 -46.51 46.39 24.67
CA PHE A 202 -46.09 47.67 24.10
C PHE A 202 -46.60 48.81 24.99
N PRO A 203 -45.74 49.74 25.47
CA PRO A 203 -46.22 50.91 26.17
C PRO A 203 -46.93 51.83 25.16
N SER A 204 -48.22 52.09 25.39
CA SER A 204 -48.97 53.11 24.66
C SER A 204 -48.47 54.50 25.06
N SER A 205 -47.59 55.08 24.24
CA SER A 205 -47.29 56.51 24.32
C SER A 205 -48.30 57.27 23.49
N ARG A 206 -49.27 57.89 24.19
CA ARG A 206 -50.17 58.93 23.69
C ARG A 206 -49.38 60.01 22.95
N ILE A 207 -49.78 60.29 21.72
CA ILE A 207 -49.50 61.57 21.07
C ILE A 207 -50.61 62.51 21.54
N ASN A 208 -50.26 63.51 22.35
CA ASN A 208 -51.12 64.65 22.63
C ASN A 208 -50.48 65.89 22.01
N GLY A 209 -51.24 66.49 21.07
CA GLY A 209 -51.38 67.93 20.79
C GLY A 209 -50.12 68.77 20.67
#